data_AF-A0A2G5KID2-F1
#
_entry.id   AF-A0A2G5KID2-F1
#
_cell.length_a   1.000
_cell.length_b   1.000
_cell.length_c   1.000
_cell.angle_alpha   90.00
_cell.angle_beta   90.00
_cell.angle_gamma   90.00
#
_symmetry.space_group_name_H-M   'P 1'
#
loop_
_entity.id
_entity.type
_entity.pdbx_description
1 polymer ?
#
loop_
_entity_poly.entity_id
_entity_poly.type
_entity_poly.pdbx_seq_one_letter_code
_entity_poly.pdbx_strand_id
1 'polypeptide(L)'
;MKSTMSLLTAILCIAISTAQEWETPIIKGYGKIKNFKDVSVQPDASLEYKLVFDITSDSEMDGVNKGLWKIARVINMLGSAEIPSNKVHIVAALHGAATFATLNDTKHQEMYSKANPNTELLKLLKEYGVELFVCAQATAARNIMAEDLNPNTELALSAMTVLANYQLQGYALMP
;
A
#
# COMPACT_ATOMS: atom_id res chain seq x y z
N MET A 1 41.33 58.42 -28.39
CA MET A 1 39.98 58.51 -27.77
C MET A 1 39.13 57.36 -28.25
N LYS A 2 38.86 56.37 -27.39
CA LYS A 2 37.54 55.72 -27.15
C LYS A 2 37.79 54.45 -26.34
N SER A 3 37.32 54.52 -25.10
CA SER A 3 37.45 53.56 -24.01
C SER A 3 36.73 52.24 -24.33
N THR A 4 37.43 51.10 -24.21
CA THR A 4 36.81 49.77 -24.21
C THR A 4 36.36 49.43 -22.79
N MET A 5 35.09 49.71 -22.52
CA MET A 5 34.42 49.40 -21.25
C MET A 5 34.09 47.90 -21.21
N SER A 6 34.88 47.12 -20.46
CA SER A 6 34.58 45.70 -20.22
C SER A 6 33.45 45.59 -19.21
N LEU A 7 32.29 45.11 -19.67
CA LEU A 7 31.13 44.81 -18.85
C LEU A 7 31.26 43.37 -18.32
N LEU A 8 31.56 43.23 -17.03
CA LEU A 8 31.64 41.94 -16.34
C LEU A 8 30.23 41.53 -15.88
N THR A 9 29.56 40.66 -16.64
CA THR A 9 28.23 40.14 -16.28
C THR A 9 28.38 39.00 -15.29
N ALA A 10 28.05 39.23 -14.02
CA ALA A 10 28.00 38.18 -13.00
C ALA A 10 26.79 37.26 -13.27
N ILE A 11 27.04 36.01 -13.67
CA ILE A 11 26.02 34.97 -13.81
C ILE A 11 25.67 34.47 -12.40
N LEU A 12 24.52 34.92 -11.89
CA LEU A 12 23.94 34.42 -10.65
C LEU A 12 23.33 33.04 -10.93
N CYS A 13 24.03 31.95 -10.60
CA CYS A 13 23.49 30.60 -10.65
C CYS A 13 22.36 30.48 -9.61
N ILE A 14 21.12 30.61 -10.06
CA ILE A 14 19.94 30.26 -9.27
C ILE A 14 19.93 28.73 -9.16
N ALA A 15 20.37 28.20 -8.02
CA ALA A 15 20.19 26.80 -7.70
C ALA A 15 18.69 26.54 -7.51
N ILE A 16 18.04 26.02 -8.55
CA ILE A 16 16.66 25.53 -8.46
C ILE A 16 16.72 24.26 -7.61
N SER A 17 16.42 24.41 -6.31
CA SER A 17 16.18 23.27 -5.43
C SER A 17 14.84 22.67 -5.82
N THR A 18 14.86 21.58 -6.61
CA THR A 18 13.63 20.83 -6.90
C THR A 18 13.23 20.10 -5.62
N ALA A 19 12.10 20.49 -5.03
CA ALA A 19 11.50 19.70 -3.98
C ALA A 19 11.09 18.35 -4.58
N GLN A 20 11.43 17.25 -3.92
CA GLN A 20 11.06 15.93 -4.42
C GLN A 20 9.54 15.76 -4.40
N GLU A 21 8.99 15.39 -5.54
CA GLU A 21 7.57 15.09 -5.71
C GLU A 21 7.20 13.74 -5.10
N TRP A 22 5.96 13.63 -4.64
CA TRP A 22 5.40 12.35 -4.21
C TRP A 22 5.06 11.49 -5.43
N GLU A 23 5.45 10.23 -5.40
CA GLU A 23 5.23 9.31 -6.53
C GLU A 23 4.66 7.95 -6.10
N THR A 24 4.15 7.21 -7.08
CA THR A 24 3.60 5.86 -6.94
C THR A 24 4.14 4.97 -8.08
N PRO A 25 5.40 4.48 -7.99
CA PRO A 25 6.07 3.84 -9.12
C PRO A 25 5.46 2.49 -9.52
N ILE A 26 4.91 1.72 -8.57
CA ILE A 26 4.38 0.37 -8.80
C ILE A 26 2.85 0.36 -8.69
N ILE A 27 2.29 0.59 -7.51
CA ILE A 27 0.84 0.67 -7.28
C ILE A 27 0.37 2.09 -7.58
N LYS A 28 -0.05 2.34 -8.83
CA LYS A 28 -0.39 3.69 -9.32
C LYS A 28 -1.53 4.31 -8.50
N GLY A 29 -1.37 5.58 -8.12
CA GLY A 29 -2.39 6.36 -7.41
C GLY A 29 -2.46 6.14 -5.90
N TYR A 30 -1.88 5.04 -5.38
CA TYR A 30 -1.94 4.68 -3.96
C TYR A 30 -0.56 4.53 -3.35
N GLY A 31 -0.46 4.72 -2.03
CA GLY A 31 0.77 4.43 -1.30
C GLY A 31 1.94 5.34 -1.69
N LYS A 32 1.69 6.66 -1.81
CA LYS A 32 2.71 7.64 -2.22
C LYS A 32 3.99 7.56 -1.39
N ILE A 33 5.14 7.66 -2.05
CA ILE A 33 6.48 7.65 -1.46
C ILE A 33 7.30 8.89 -1.85
N LYS A 34 8.36 9.14 -1.09
CA LYS A 34 9.51 9.96 -1.48
C LYS A 34 10.77 9.11 -1.31
N ASN A 35 11.69 9.23 -2.24
CA ASN A 35 12.95 8.46 -2.24
C ASN A 35 14.03 9.23 -1.51
N PHE A 36 14.55 8.63 -0.44
CA PHE A 36 15.69 9.15 0.30
C PHE A 36 16.87 8.20 0.10
N LYS A 37 17.95 8.66 -0.52
CA LYS A 37 19.15 7.84 -0.73
C LYS A 37 20.06 7.83 0.50
N ASP A 38 20.21 8.99 1.12
CA ASP A 38 21.13 9.20 2.24
C ASP A 38 20.42 8.99 3.59
N VAL A 39 20.01 7.74 3.84
CA VAL A 39 19.39 7.30 5.11
C VAL A 39 20.12 6.09 5.66
N SER A 40 20.06 5.90 6.98
CA SER A 40 20.83 4.86 7.68
C SER A 40 20.38 3.44 7.40
N VAL A 41 19.15 3.23 6.89
CA VAL A 41 18.59 1.92 6.56
C VAL A 41 17.90 2.01 5.21
N GLN A 42 18.32 1.13 4.30
CA GLN A 42 17.71 0.93 2.99
C GLN A 42 17.15 -0.49 2.90
N PRO A 43 16.21 -0.77 1.98
CA PRO A 43 15.91 -2.14 1.59
C PRO A 43 17.18 -2.87 1.15
N ASP A 44 17.40 -4.06 1.68
CA ASP A 44 18.48 -4.97 1.31
C ASP A 44 18.03 -5.86 0.14
N ALA A 45 18.75 -5.78 -0.99
CA ALA A 45 18.47 -6.55 -2.21
C ALA A 45 18.80 -8.05 -2.10
N SER A 46 19.54 -8.46 -1.08
CA SER A 46 19.84 -9.87 -0.81
C SER A 46 18.68 -10.61 -0.14
N LEU A 47 17.77 -9.90 0.52
CA LEU A 47 16.66 -10.47 1.28
C LEU A 47 15.44 -10.82 0.42
N GLU A 48 14.65 -11.76 0.94
CA GLU A 48 13.29 -12.06 0.48
C GLU A 48 12.29 -11.48 1.49
N TYR A 49 11.43 -10.59 1.03
CA TYR A 49 10.48 -9.85 1.87
C TYR A 49 9.18 -10.64 1.98
N LYS A 50 9.07 -11.47 3.02
CA LYS A 50 7.83 -12.15 3.41
C LYS A 50 7.13 -11.33 4.48
N LEU A 51 6.03 -10.68 4.14
CA LEU A 51 5.32 -9.74 5.02
C LEU A 51 3.87 -10.16 5.19
N VAL A 52 3.40 -10.21 6.43
CA VAL A 52 1.98 -10.45 6.74
C VAL A 52 1.41 -9.24 7.48
N PHE A 53 0.39 -8.61 6.90
CA PHE A 53 -0.25 -7.42 7.44
C PHE A 53 -1.47 -7.78 8.28
N ASP A 54 -1.54 -7.25 9.49
CA ASP A 54 -2.73 -7.30 10.35
C ASP A 54 -3.54 -6.01 10.18
N ILE A 55 -4.68 -6.07 9.47
CA ILE A 55 -5.50 -4.90 9.19
C ILE A 55 -6.81 -4.99 9.97
N THR A 56 -6.92 -4.16 11.02
CA THR A 56 -8.01 -4.19 12.00
C THR A 56 -8.95 -2.98 11.94
N SER A 57 -8.42 -1.82 11.54
CA SER A 57 -9.10 -0.52 11.63
C SER A 57 -9.73 -0.11 10.29
N ASP A 58 -10.84 0.62 10.36
CA ASP A 58 -11.50 1.31 9.26
C ASP A 58 -10.94 2.71 8.97
N SER A 59 -9.88 3.13 9.68
CA SER A 59 -9.25 4.43 9.45
C SER A 59 -8.79 4.58 8.00
N GLU A 60 -8.96 5.78 7.45
CA GLU A 60 -8.64 6.08 6.06
C GLU A 60 -7.33 6.86 5.92
N MET A 61 -6.70 6.72 4.75
CA MET A 61 -5.60 7.55 4.26
C MET A 61 -5.84 7.79 2.77
N ASP A 62 -5.83 9.06 2.36
CA ASP A 62 -6.15 9.47 0.97
C ASP A 62 -7.46 8.83 0.45
N GLY A 63 -8.47 8.71 1.32
CA GLY A 63 -9.82 8.26 0.97
C GLY A 63 -10.02 6.74 0.87
N VAL A 64 -9.03 5.93 1.24
CA VAL A 64 -9.12 4.46 1.29
C VAL A 64 -8.59 3.93 2.63
N ASN A 65 -8.85 2.65 2.92
CA ASN A 65 -8.38 2.01 4.14
C ASN A 65 -6.86 2.15 4.31
N LYS A 66 -6.44 2.64 5.48
CA LYS A 66 -5.05 2.96 5.79
C LYS A 66 -4.14 1.72 5.77
N GLY A 67 -4.65 0.54 6.12
CA GLY A 67 -3.88 -0.71 6.05
C GLY A 67 -3.56 -1.10 4.61
N LEU A 68 -4.57 -1.06 3.73
CA LEU A 68 -4.39 -1.30 2.29
C LEU A 68 -3.44 -0.25 1.68
N TRP A 69 -3.59 1.02 2.06
CA TRP A 69 -2.69 2.09 1.61
C TRP A 69 -1.23 1.84 2.01
N LYS A 70 -0.99 1.36 3.25
CA LYS A 70 0.36 1.00 3.72
C LYS A 70 0.96 -0.15 2.90
N ILE A 71 0.17 -1.16 2.52
CA ILE A 71 0.65 -2.25 1.64
C ILE A 71 1.14 -1.66 0.32
N ALA A 72 0.33 -0.83 -0.34
CA ALA A 72 0.71 -0.15 -1.58
C ALA A 72 2.00 0.68 -1.40
N ARG A 73 2.13 1.36 -0.25
CA ARG A 73 3.32 2.14 0.07
C ARG A 73 4.56 1.27 0.21
N VAL A 74 4.48 0.13 0.90
CA VAL A 74 5.62 -0.80 1.02
C VAL A 74 6.03 -1.34 -0.34
N ILE A 75 5.07 -1.76 -1.17
CA ILE A 75 5.33 -2.22 -2.55
C ILE A 75 6.04 -1.12 -3.36
N ASN A 76 5.57 0.12 -3.29
CA ASN A 76 6.20 1.25 -3.97
C ASN A 76 7.62 1.51 -3.45
N MET A 77 7.85 1.48 -2.14
CA MET A 77 9.20 1.69 -1.56
C MET A 77 10.17 0.60 -1.99
N LEU A 78 9.77 -0.68 -1.92
CA LEU A 78 10.60 -1.81 -2.33
C LEU A 78 10.89 -1.77 -3.84
N GLY A 79 9.88 -1.47 -4.66
CA GLY A 79 10.07 -1.34 -6.10
C GLY A 79 10.96 -0.15 -6.48
N SER A 80 10.86 0.98 -5.76
CA SER A 80 11.76 2.12 -5.97
C SER A 80 13.19 1.85 -5.53
N ALA A 81 13.41 0.91 -4.61
CA ALA A 81 14.72 0.41 -4.24
C ALA A 81 15.17 -0.77 -5.12
N GLU A 82 14.51 -0.98 -6.26
CA GLU A 82 14.83 -2.00 -7.26
C GLU A 82 14.81 -3.45 -6.72
N ILE A 83 14.04 -3.69 -5.65
CA ILE A 83 13.81 -5.05 -5.16
C ILE A 83 12.93 -5.79 -6.19
N PRO A 84 13.40 -6.92 -6.75
CA PRO A 84 12.62 -7.70 -7.71
C PRO A 84 11.27 -8.14 -7.10
N SER A 85 10.18 -8.01 -7.86
CA SER A 85 8.84 -8.35 -7.37
C SER A 85 8.71 -9.82 -6.96
N ASN A 86 9.47 -10.73 -7.57
CA ASN A 86 9.52 -12.15 -7.19
C ASN A 86 10.21 -12.43 -5.85
N LYS A 87 10.79 -11.41 -5.20
CA LYS A 87 11.30 -11.47 -3.82
C LYS A 87 10.35 -10.82 -2.81
N VAL A 88 9.18 -10.35 -3.23
CA VAL A 88 8.22 -9.64 -2.38
C VAL A 88 6.94 -10.47 -2.27
N HIS A 89 6.70 -11.03 -1.10
CA HIS A 89 5.54 -11.86 -0.80
C HIS A 89 4.73 -11.19 0.31
N ILE A 90 3.52 -10.73 -0.03
CA ILE A 90 2.69 -9.99 0.91
C ILE A 90 1.35 -10.70 1.07
N VAL A 91 0.98 -10.87 2.34
CA VAL A 91 -0.31 -11.39 2.76
C VAL A 91 -0.97 -10.34 3.64
N ALA A 92 -2.29 -10.18 3.55
CA ALA A 92 -3.06 -9.33 4.45
C ALA A 92 -4.18 -10.12 5.10
N ALA A 93 -4.32 -9.99 6.42
CA ALA A 93 -5.45 -10.48 7.18
C ALA A 93 -6.34 -9.29 7.57
N LEU A 94 -7.52 -9.20 6.97
CA LEU A 94 -8.50 -8.14 7.20
C LEU A 94 -9.58 -8.61 8.17
N HIS A 95 -9.75 -7.89 9.28
CA HIS A 95 -10.77 -8.18 10.29
C HIS A 95 -11.12 -6.93 11.11
N GLY A 96 -11.92 -7.11 12.15
CA GLY A 96 -12.39 -5.97 12.96
C GLY A 96 -13.18 -4.98 12.11
N ALA A 97 -12.93 -3.69 12.30
CA ALA A 97 -13.58 -2.63 11.54
C ALA A 97 -13.15 -2.63 10.06
N ALA A 98 -11.96 -3.14 9.75
CA ALA A 98 -11.47 -3.24 8.37
C ALA A 98 -12.30 -4.18 7.48
N THR A 99 -13.13 -5.06 8.04
CA THR A 99 -14.03 -5.95 7.26
C THR A 99 -14.94 -5.16 6.31
N PHE A 100 -15.35 -3.93 6.65
CA PHE A 100 -16.18 -3.13 5.75
C PHE A 100 -15.42 -2.59 4.53
N ALA A 101 -14.09 -2.50 4.60
CA ALA A 101 -13.26 -2.10 3.45
C ALA A 101 -13.24 -3.18 2.36
N THR A 102 -13.61 -4.43 2.67
CA THR A 102 -13.54 -5.58 1.75
C THR A 102 -14.85 -5.91 1.07
N LEU A 103 -15.88 -5.08 1.24
CA LEU A 103 -17.17 -5.28 0.59
C LEU A 103 -17.06 -5.09 -0.92
N ASN A 104 -17.92 -5.74 -1.69
CA ASN A 104 -18.12 -5.33 -3.09
C ASN A 104 -18.89 -4.01 -3.16
N ASP A 105 -18.90 -3.39 -4.35
CA ASP A 105 -19.54 -2.10 -4.55
C ASP A 105 -21.05 -2.14 -4.29
N THR A 106 -21.73 -3.23 -4.63
CA THR A 106 -23.18 -3.40 -4.39
C THR A 106 -23.49 -3.31 -2.90
N LYS A 107 -22.83 -4.14 -2.08
CA LYS A 107 -23.07 -4.17 -0.64
C LYS A 107 -22.63 -2.88 0.04
N HIS A 108 -21.52 -2.31 -0.41
CA HIS A 108 -21.07 -1.03 0.11
C HIS A 108 -22.04 0.11 -0.24
N GLN A 109 -22.62 0.11 -1.44
CA GLN A 109 -23.66 1.06 -1.86
C GLN A 109 -24.92 0.91 -1.01
N GLU A 110 -25.34 -0.32 -0.71
CA GLU A 110 -26.49 -0.57 0.18
C GLU A 110 -26.28 0.00 1.59
N MET A 111 -25.08 -0.16 2.16
CA MET A 111 -24.80 0.25 3.54
C MET A 111 -24.41 1.73 3.68
N TYR A 112 -23.73 2.30 2.69
CA TYR A 112 -23.10 3.62 2.79
C TYR A 112 -23.51 4.60 1.70
N SER A 113 -24.43 4.21 0.81
CA SER A 113 -24.91 5.04 -0.31
C SER A 113 -23.80 5.53 -1.26
N LYS A 114 -22.68 4.81 -1.32
CA LYS A 114 -21.57 5.05 -2.24
C LYS A 114 -20.89 3.74 -2.62
N ALA A 115 -20.24 3.68 -3.79
CA ALA A 115 -19.37 2.57 -4.16
C ALA A 115 -18.21 2.41 -3.14
N ASN A 116 -17.61 1.22 -3.06
CA ASN A 116 -16.52 1.00 -2.12
C ASN A 116 -15.26 1.74 -2.60
N PRO A 117 -14.75 2.73 -1.84
CA PRO A 117 -13.57 3.48 -2.28
C PRO A 117 -12.31 2.61 -2.40
N ASN A 118 -12.31 1.41 -1.80
CA ASN A 118 -11.19 0.49 -1.80
C ASN A 118 -11.15 -0.44 -3.02
N THR A 119 -12.20 -0.48 -3.86
CA THR A 119 -12.34 -1.49 -4.93
C THR A 119 -11.15 -1.51 -5.88
N GLU A 120 -10.71 -0.35 -6.38
CA GLU A 120 -9.58 -0.28 -7.30
C GLU A 120 -8.26 -0.65 -6.61
N LEU A 121 -8.06 -0.22 -5.36
CA LEU A 121 -6.86 -0.58 -4.61
C LEU A 121 -6.77 -2.09 -4.34
N LEU A 122 -7.87 -2.73 -3.93
CA LEU A 122 -7.91 -4.19 -3.72
C LEU A 122 -7.55 -4.95 -5.01
N LYS A 123 -8.07 -4.50 -6.15
CA LYS A 123 -7.73 -5.04 -7.47
C LYS A 123 -6.24 -4.89 -7.77
N LEU A 124 -5.68 -3.69 -7.66
CA LEU A 124 -4.25 -3.44 -7.94
C LEU A 124 -3.32 -4.26 -7.03
N LEU A 125 -3.70 -4.44 -5.75
CA LEU A 125 -2.95 -5.29 -4.82
C LEU A 125 -3.02 -6.77 -5.24
N LYS A 126 -4.20 -7.28 -5.63
CA LYS A 126 -4.34 -8.65 -6.14
C LYS A 126 -3.56 -8.87 -7.43
N GLU A 127 -3.59 -7.92 -8.36
CA GLU A 127 -2.83 -7.96 -9.62
C GLU A 127 -1.31 -7.95 -9.40
N TYR A 128 -0.82 -7.26 -8.36
CA TYR A 128 0.58 -7.34 -7.95
C TYR A 128 0.97 -8.70 -7.37
N GLY A 129 0.00 -9.46 -6.83
CA GLY A 129 0.20 -10.77 -6.20
C GLY A 129 0.03 -10.77 -4.68
N VAL A 130 -0.63 -9.75 -4.10
CA VAL A 130 -0.96 -9.76 -2.66
C VAL A 130 -2.09 -10.75 -2.40
N GLU A 131 -1.91 -11.61 -1.38
CA GLU A 131 -2.96 -12.48 -0.86
C GLU A 131 -3.81 -11.74 0.17
N LEU A 132 -5.08 -11.47 -0.14
CA LEU A 132 -5.97 -10.64 0.67
C LEU A 132 -7.04 -11.51 1.35
N PHE A 133 -6.84 -11.87 2.62
CA PHE A 133 -7.75 -12.72 3.38
C PHE A 133 -8.70 -11.94 4.27
N VAL A 134 -9.99 -12.24 4.21
CA VAL A 134 -11.03 -11.70 5.07
C VAL A 134 -11.40 -12.71 6.15
N CYS A 135 -11.46 -12.27 7.40
CA CYS A 135 -11.80 -13.13 8.53
C CYS A 135 -13.28 -13.53 8.53
N ALA A 136 -13.58 -14.82 8.32
CA ALA A 136 -14.95 -15.35 8.31
C ALA A 136 -15.68 -15.18 9.66
N GLN A 137 -14.95 -15.23 10.79
CA GLN A 137 -15.54 -14.92 12.10
C GLN A 137 -15.99 -13.46 12.20
N ALA A 138 -15.24 -12.54 11.59
CA ALA A 138 -15.56 -11.11 11.61
C ALA A 138 -16.74 -10.76 10.70
N THR A 139 -16.86 -11.43 9.54
CA THR A 139 -18.00 -11.27 8.63
C THR A 139 -19.26 -11.88 9.23
N ALA A 140 -19.17 -13.06 9.85
CA ALA A 140 -20.29 -13.71 10.54
C ALA A 140 -20.85 -12.82 11.67
N ALA A 141 -19.98 -12.21 12.48
CA ALA A 141 -20.39 -11.27 13.53
C ALA A 141 -21.07 -9.99 13.01
N ARG A 142 -20.97 -9.71 11.70
CA ARG A 142 -21.53 -8.53 11.02
C ARG A 142 -22.66 -8.87 10.05
N ASN A 143 -23.08 -10.12 9.96
CA ASN A 143 -24.04 -10.60 8.96
C ASN A 143 -23.62 -10.27 7.51
N ILE A 144 -22.32 -10.36 7.22
CA ILE A 144 -21.76 -10.19 5.87
C ILE A 144 -21.56 -11.58 5.26
N MET A 145 -22.14 -11.80 4.09
CA MET A 145 -22.07 -13.06 3.35
C MET A 145 -20.83 -13.10 2.45
N ALA A 146 -20.44 -14.29 1.97
CA ALA A 146 -19.30 -14.41 1.05
C ALA A 146 -19.52 -13.62 -0.25
N GLU A 147 -20.75 -13.64 -0.78
CA GLU A 147 -21.16 -12.89 -1.97
C GLU A 147 -21.18 -11.38 -1.79
N ASP A 148 -21.17 -10.88 -0.55
CA ASP A 148 -21.08 -9.45 -0.24
C ASP A 148 -19.64 -8.91 -0.34
N LEU A 149 -18.64 -9.79 -0.48
CA LEU A 149 -17.22 -9.42 -0.49
C LEU A 149 -16.71 -9.09 -1.90
N ASN A 150 -15.67 -8.27 -1.95
CA ASN A 150 -14.96 -7.91 -3.17
C ASN A 150 -14.28 -9.16 -3.76
N PRO A 151 -14.41 -9.42 -5.07
CA PRO A 151 -13.88 -10.63 -5.71
C PRO A 151 -12.35 -10.74 -5.69
N ASN A 152 -11.64 -9.65 -5.36
CA ASN A 152 -10.19 -9.66 -5.20
C ASN A 152 -9.74 -10.12 -3.80
N THR A 153 -10.68 -10.52 -2.94
CA THR A 153 -10.42 -10.99 -1.58
C THR A 153 -10.92 -12.43 -1.40
N GLU A 154 -10.36 -13.13 -0.43
CA GLU A 154 -10.68 -14.54 -0.15
C GLU A 154 -11.06 -14.71 1.32
N LEU A 155 -12.05 -15.54 1.61
CA LEU A 155 -12.40 -15.86 3.00
C LEU A 155 -11.40 -16.83 3.61
N ALA A 156 -10.86 -16.47 4.77
CA ALA A 156 -10.13 -17.38 5.65
C ALA A 156 -10.96 -17.66 6.91
N LEU A 157 -10.75 -18.82 7.54
CA LEU A 157 -11.46 -19.20 8.77
C LEU A 157 -11.39 -18.09 9.83
N SER A 158 -10.19 -17.53 10.03
CA SER A 158 -9.99 -16.34 10.84
C SER A 158 -8.74 -15.56 10.44
N ALA A 159 -8.68 -14.27 10.76
CA ALA A 159 -7.44 -13.51 10.67
C ALA A 159 -6.35 -14.10 11.56
N MET A 160 -6.70 -14.57 12.76
CA MET A 160 -5.74 -15.19 13.70
C MET A 160 -5.02 -16.38 13.07
N THR A 161 -5.72 -17.25 12.35
CA THR A 161 -5.12 -18.40 11.67
C THR A 161 -4.23 -17.98 10.51
N VAL A 162 -4.60 -16.93 9.75
CA VAL A 162 -3.74 -16.37 8.69
C VAL A 162 -2.47 -15.83 9.31
N LEU A 163 -2.58 -14.94 10.30
CA LEU A 163 -1.44 -14.33 10.98
C LEU A 163 -0.50 -15.38 11.58
N ALA A 164 -1.05 -16.39 12.27
CA ALA A 164 -0.26 -17.44 12.89
C ALA A 164 0.47 -18.29 11.82
N ASN A 165 -0.26 -18.77 10.81
CA ASN A 165 0.32 -19.64 9.78
C ASN A 165 1.45 -18.97 9.01
N TYR A 166 1.25 -17.72 8.57
CA TYR A 166 2.26 -17.02 7.79
C TYR A 166 3.46 -16.61 8.64
N GLN A 167 3.26 -16.18 9.90
CA GLN A 167 4.40 -15.93 10.80
C GLN A 167 5.21 -17.20 11.05
N LEU A 168 4.57 -18.35 11.25
CA LEU A 168 5.25 -19.65 11.39
C LEU A 168 5.98 -20.08 10.11
N GLN A 169 5.57 -19.58 8.94
CA GLN A 169 6.27 -19.76 7.66
C GLN A 169 7.38 -18.73 7.42
N GLY A 170 7.71 -17.89 8.42
CA GLY A 170 8.79 -16.92 8.36
C GLY A 170 8.38 -15.54 7.83
N TYR A 171 7.09 -15.23 7.78
CA TYR A 171 6.63 -13.88 7.42
C TYR A 171 6.78 -12.94 8.61
N ALA A 172 7.33 -11.75 8.37
CA ALA A 172 7.37 -10.67 9.35
C ALA A 172 5.99 -10.04 9.51
N LEU A 173 5.55 -9.89 10.75
CA LEU A 173 4.27 -9.24 11.09
C LEU A 173 4.36 -7.73 10.89
N MET A 174 3.38 -7.17 10.19
CA MET A 174 3.20 -5.74 9.92
C MET A 174 1.85 -5.27 10.51
N PRO A 175 1.82 -4.60 11.68
CA PRO A 175 0.58 -4.16 12.32
C PRO A 175 0.03 -2.80 11.82
#